data_AF-A0A196PBI5-F1
#
_entry.id   AF-A0A196PBI5-F1
#
_cell.length_a   1.000
_cell.length_b   1.000
_cell.length_c   1.000
_cell.angle_alpha   90.00
_cell.angle_beta   90.00
_cell.angle_gamma   90.00
#
_symmetry.space_group_name_H-M   'P 1'
#
loop_
_entity.id
_entity.type
_entity.pdbx_description
1 polymer ?
#
loop_
_entity_poly.entity_id
_entity_poly.type
_entity_poly.pdbx_seq_one_letter_code
_entity_poly.pdbx_strand_id
1 'polypeptide(L)'
;MALVVETGAGISGAESYATVAAIDAFWGNRQHTEFYTAWDAASAEAKEGAAREASGYLDALLSTSYRGRRKGWLQGLEWPRSEARDDDGFDLPALPPQLIRATCELAARAVTGPLSQDAEVSGGIKRTRLKVDVYEEETEYAGTARQEAKHGSVLESLAPILTGTQPGARQTWAWR
;
A
#
# COMPACT_ATOMS: atom_id res chain seq x y z
N MET A 1 3.89 -22.81 -1.56
CA MET A 1 4.72 -22.84 -0.34
C MET A 1 4.07 -21.91 0.65
N ALA A 2 3.93 -22.33 1.91
CA ALA A 2 3.22 -21.54 2.91
C ALA A 2 3.83 -20.13 3.06
N LEU A 3 2.96 -19.14 3.13
CA LEU A 3 3.32 -17.73 3.32
C LEU A 3 4.05 -17.52 4.65
N VAL A 4 5.25 -16.94 4.62
CA VAL A 4 5.95 -16.52 5.85
C VAL A 4 5.54 -15.09 6.19
N VAL A 5 4.93 -14.90 7.37
CA VAL A 5 4.31 -13.63 7.76
C VAL A 5 5.12 -12.94 8.86
N GLU A 6 5.31 -11.62 8.74
CA GLU A 6 5.93 -10.81 9.77
C GLU A 6 5.04 -10.69 11.00
N THR A 7 5.64 -10.72 12.19
CA THR A 7 4.94 -10.67 13.49
C THR A 7 5.35 -9.47 14.36
N GLY A 8 6.22 -8.60 13.85
CA GLY A 8 6.91 -7.54 14.59
C GLY A 8 8.27 -7.99 15.18
N ALA A 9 8.65 -9.26 14.97
CA ALA A 9 9.92 -9.81 15.40
C ALA A 9 11.09 -9.36 14.51
N GLY A 10 10.85 -9.18 13.20
CA GLY A 10 11.88 -8.94 12.19
C GLY A 10 12.38 -10.25 11.57
N ILE A 11 11.45 -11.02 11.02
CA ILE A 11 11.69 -12.35 10.48
C ILE A 11 12.44 -12.22 9.15
N SER A 12 13.53 -12.97 9.00
CA SER A 12 14.42 -12.80 7.85
C SER A 12 13.80 -13.21 6.50
N GLY A 13 12.91 -14.19 6.53
CA GLY A 13 12.17 -14.63 5.35
C GLY A 13 10.73 -14.14 5.31
N ALA A 14 10.37 -13.07 6.02
CA ALA A 14 9.00 -12.53 5.94
C ALA A 14 8.69 -12.09 4.51
N GLU A 15 7.56 -12.57 3.98
CA GLU A 15 7.10 -12.27 2.62
C GLU A 15 5.81 -11.44 2.63
N SER A 16 5.10 -11.39 3.76
CA SER A 16 3.89 -10.58 3.91
C SER A 16 3.69 -9.99 5.30
N TYR A 17 3.01 -8.86 5.38
CA TYR A 17 2.57 -8.23 6.62
C TYR A 17 1.27 -8.82 7.20
N ALA A 18 0.53 -9.62 6.42
CA ALA A 18 -0.74 -10.21 6.85
C ALA A 18 -0.82 -11.69 6.50
N THR A 19 -1.49 -12.48 7.36
CA THR A 19 -1.83 -13.87 7.04
C THR A 19 -3.03 -13.91 6.09
N VAL A 20 -3.15 -14.98 5.29
CA VAL A 20 -4.33 -15.21 4.44
C VAL A 20 -5.61 -15.20 5.30
N ALA A 21 -5.58 -15.83 6.47
CA ALA A 21 -6.72 -15.83 7.41
C ALA A 21 -7.10 -14.42 7.91
N ALA A 22 -6.12 -13.53 8.13
CA ALA A 22 -6.41 -12.14 8.51
C ALA A 22 -7.05 -11.37 7.35
N ILE A 23 -6.62 -11.62 6.11
CA ILE A 23 -7.20 -11.02 4.91
C ILE A 23 -8.62 -11.56 4.66
N ASP A 24 -8.84 -12.87 4.84
CA ASP A 24 -10.16 -13.51 4.78
C ASP A 24 -11.12 -12.87 5.80
N ALA A 25 -10.69 -12.72 7.06
CA ALA A 25 -11.48 -12.06 8.09
C ALA A 25 -11.74 -10.57 7.76
N PHE A 26 -10.77 -9.88 7.18
CA PHE A 26 -10.92 -8.48 6.78
C PHE A 26 -12.00 -8.31 5.70
N TRP A 27 -11.98 -9.15 4.66
CA TRP A 27 -12.96 -9.07 3.57
C TRP A 27 -14.29 -9.74 3.91
N GLY A 28 -14.30 -10.75 4.77
CA GLY A 28 -15.52 -11.37 5.31
C GLY A 28 -16.40 -10.38 6.09
N ASN A 29 -15.82 -9.29 6.63
CA ASN A 29 -16.59 -8.19 7.21
C ASN A 29 -17.07 -7.15 6.17
N ARG A 30 -16.75 -7.33 4.88
CA ARG A 30 -16.99 -6.39 3.77
C ARG A 30 -17.54 -7.09 2.53
N GLN A 31 -18.44 -8.05 2.74
CA GLN A 31 -18.99 -8.90 1.67
C GLN A 31 -19.77 -8.14 0.59
N HIS A 32 -20.17 -6.90 0.86
CA HIS A 32 -20.87 -6.03 -0.09
C HIS A 32 -19.97 -5.50 -1.23
N THR A 33 -18.66 -5.79 -1.22
CA THR A 33 -17.69 -5.23 -2.18
C THR A 33 -17.28 -6.25 -3.25
N GLU A 34 -16.98 -5.77 -4.46
CA GLU A 34 -16.44 -6.62 -5.54
C GLU A 34 -15.05 -7.17 -5.23
N PHE A 35 -14.30 -6.51 -4.34
CA PHE A 35 -13.03 -7.03 -3.85
C PHE A 35 -13.20 -8.28 -3.00
N TYR A 36 -14.29 -8.37 -2.21
CA TYR A 36 -14.60 -9.60 -1.49
C TYR A 36 -14.94 -10.72 -2.47
N THR A 37 -15.77 -10.49 -3.48
CA THR A 37 -16.15 -11.55 -4.44
C THR A 37 -14.96 -12.07 -5.22
N ALA A 38 -14.05 -11.19 -5.65
CA ALA A 38 -12.81 -11.58 -6.30
C ALA A 38 -11.86 -12.34 -5.36
N TRP A 39 -11.67 -11.87 -4.13
CA TRP A 39 -10.83 -12.54 -3.14
C TRP A 39 -11.37 -13.90 -2.73
N ASP A 40 -12.68 -14.03 -2.48
CA ASP A 40 -13.34 -15.26 -2.07
C ASP A 40 -13.26 -16.35 -3.15
N ALA A 41 -13.33 -15.96 -4.43
CA ALA A 41 -13.18 -16.86 -5.57
C ALA A 41 -11.72 -17.28 -5.85
N ALA A 42 -10.73 -16.62 -5.26
CA ALA A 42 -9.32 -16.89 -5.51
C ALA A 42 -8.85 -18.20 -4.85
N SER A 43 -7.97 -18.93 -5.54
CA SER A 43 -7.32 -20.11 -4.96
C SER A 43 -6.42 -19.74 -3.79
N ALA A 44 -6.11 -20.70 -2.91
CA ALA A 44 -5.18 -20.48 -1.80
C ALA A 44 -3.81 -19.97 -2.30
N GLU A 45 -3.31 -20.54 -3.39
CA GLU A 45 -2.04 -20.13 -4.01
C GLU A 45 -2.09 -18.69 -4.53
N ALA A 46 -3.21 -18.29 -5.14
CA ALA A 46 -3.40 -16.92 -5.61
C ALA A 46 -3.49 -15.93 -4.45
N LYS A 47 -4.18 -16.28 -3.36
CA LYS A 47 -4.25 -15.45 -2.14
C LYS A 47 -2.87 -15.26 -1.51
N GLU A 48 -2.08 -16.33 -1.43
CA GLU A 48 -0.71 -16.27 -0.93
C GLU A 48 0.19 -15.42 -1.84
N GLY A 49 0.07 -15.55 -3.17
CA GLY A 49 0.81 -14.72 -4.13
C GLY A 49 0.45 -13.24 -4.01
N ALA A 50 -0.84 -12.93 -3.96
CA ALA A 50 -1.36 -11.58 -3.79
C ALA A 50 -0.91 -10.90 -2.49
N ALA A 51 -0.82 -11.66 -1.39
CA ALA A 51 -0.33 -11.14 -0.12
C ALA A 51 1.17 -10.76 -0.16
N ARG A 52 1.97 -11.50 -0.94
CA ARG A 52 3.39 -11.18 -1.20
C ARG A 52 3.51 -9.93 -2.06
N GLU A 53 2.76 -9.88 -3.16
CA GLU A 53 2.77 -8.74 -4.08
C GLU A 53 2.35 -7.45 -3.37
N ALA A 54 1.29 -7.50 -2.56
CA ALA A 54 0.82 -6.36 -1.78
C ALA A 54 1.89 -5.83 -0.81
N SER A 55 2.60 -6.71 -0.11
CA SER A 55 3.62 -6.30 0.86
C SER A 55 4.86 -5.76 0.16
N GLY A 56 5.30 -6.41 -0.92
CA GLY A 56 6.39 -5.92 -1.76
C GLY A 56 6.09 -4.56 -2.39
N TYR A 57 4.86 -4.34 -2.84
CA TYR A 57 4.42 -3.05 -3.40
C TYR A 57 4.50 -1.93 -2.36
N LEU A 58 4.03 -2.18 -1.13
CA LEU A 58 4.12 -1.21 -0.03
C LEU A 58 5.57 -0.84 0.27
N ASP A 59 6.45 -1.83 0.39
CA ASP A 59 7.87 -1.59 0.68
C ASP A 59 8.57 -0.84 -0.44
N ALA A 60 8.30 -1.21 -1.70
CA ALA A 60 8.84 -0.53 -2.87
C ALA A 60 8.42 0.96 -2.92
N LEU A 61 7.16 1.24 -2.58
CA LEU A 61 6.61 2.59 -2.66
C LEU A 61 6.99 3.48 -1.47
N LEU A 62 7.07 2.92 -0.27
CA LEU A 62 7.09 3.68 0.98
C LEU A 62 8.36 3.51 1.82
N SER A 63 9.30 2.64 1.42
CA SER A 63 10.56 2.39 2.15
C SER A 63 11.27 3.66 2.64
N THR A 64 11.34 4.70 1.81
CA THR A 64 12.01 5.98 2.12
C THR A 64 11.17 6.95 2.96
N SER A 65 9.86 6.71 3.04
CA SER A 65 8.91 7.57 3.75
C SER A 65 8.46 6.98 5.08
N TYR A 66 8.82 5.75 5.42
CA TYR A 66 8.51 5.18 6.73
C TYR A 66 9.24 5.91 7.86
N ARG A 67 8.53 6.09 8.97
CA ARG A 67 9.13 6.64 10.20
C ARG A 67 10.13 5.67 10.82
N GLY A 68 11.07 6.23 11.56
CA GLY A 68 12.10 5.46 12.25
C GLY A 68 13.04 4.71 11.30
N ARG A 69 13.80 3.79 11.87
CA ARG A 69 14.87 3.05 11.20
C ARG A 69 14.54 1.58 11.19
N ARG A 70 14.89 0.87 10.12
CA ARG A 70 14.69 -0.58 10.04
C ARG A 70 15.33 -1.27 11.25
N LYS A 71 14.59 -2.14 11.95
CA LYS A 71 15.03 -2.72 13.24
C LYS A 71 16.24 -3.64 13.06
N GLY A 72 16.27 -4.42 11.98
CA GLY A 72 17.36 -5.31 11.64
C GLY A 72 17.76 -5.23 10.17
N TRP A 73 19.01 -5.58 9.87
CA TRP A 73 19.45 -5.74 8.48
C TRP A 73 18.82 -6.97 7.82
N LEU A 74 18.71 -8.06 8.58
CA LEU A 74 18.32 -9.39 8.07
C LEU A 74 16.82 -9.57 7.89
N GLN A 75 15.97 -8.68 8.41
CA GLN A 75 14.51 -8.82 8.28
C GLN A 75 14.07 -8.74 6.81
N GLY A 76 13.03 -9.50 6.45
CA GLY A 76 12.58 -9.64 5.06
C GLY A 76 11.82 -8.44 4.51
N LEU A 77 11.18 -7.65 5.39
CA LEU A 77 10.33 -6.50 5.05
C LEU A 77 10.81 -5.21 5.73
N GLU A 78 10.32 -4.05 5.31
CA GLU A 78 10.73 -2.75 5.87
C GLU A 78 10.28 -2.50 7.32
N TRP A 79 9.22 -3.18 7.78
CA TRP A 79 8.84 -3.29 9.19
C TRP A 79 9.21 -4.66 9.75
N PRO A 80 9.58 -4.76 11.04
CA PRO A 80 9.51 -3.76 12.10
C PRO A 80 10.58 -2.66 12.04
N ARG A 81 10.30 -1.52 12.70
CA ARG A 81 11.19 -0.37 12.78
C ARG A 81 11.40 0.09 14.23
N SER A 82 12.55 0.68 14.50
CA SER A 82 12.95 1.28 15.77
C SER A 82 12.86 2.80 15.69
N GLU A 83 12.53 3.44 16.81
CA GLU A 83 12.39 4.90 16.92
C GLU A 83 11.34 5.48 15.94
N ALA A 84 10.36 4.65 15.57
CA ALA A 84 9.20 5.08 14.80
C ALA A 84 8.15 5.61 15.79
N ARG A 85 7.81 6.90 15.67
CA ARG A 85 6.83 7.57 16.55
C ARG A 85 5.75 8.27 15.73
N ASP A 86 4.54 8.30 16.24
CA ASP A 86 3.46 9.10 15.65
C ASP A 86 3.70 10.61 15.85
N ASP A 87 2.78 11.44 15.34
CA ASP A 87 2.87 12.91 15.47
C ASP A 87 2.69 13.40 16.91
N ASP A 88 2.05 12.60 17.77
CA ASP A 88 1.84 12.88 19.18
C ASP A 88 3.02 12.41 20.06
N GLY A 89 4.02 11.75 19.46
CA GLY A 89 5.25 11.30 20.10
C GLY A 89 5.19 9.91 20.75
N PHE A 90 4.12 9.14 20.54
CA PHE A 90 4.01 7.76 20.99
C PHE A 90 4.76 6.81 20.06
N ASP A 91 5.42 5.80 20.65
CA ASP A 91 6.10 4.77 19.88
C ASP A 91 5.09 3.93 19.08
N LEU A 92 5.32 3.80 17.79
CA LEU A 92 4.53 2.95 16.91
C LEU A 92 4.79 1.47 17.24
N PRO A 93 3.76 0.62 17.13
CA PRO A 93 3.93 -0.82 17.34
C PRO A 93 4.89 -1.41 16.31
N ALA A 94 5.55 -2.52 16.67
CA ALA A 94 6.50 -3.19 15.78
C ALA A 94 5.87 -3.64 14.45
N LEU A 95 4.57 -3.96 14.44
CA LEU A 95 3.79 -4.15 13.23
C LEU A 95 2.53 -3.28 13.30
N PRO A 96 2.51 -2.12 12.61
CA PRO A 96 1.35 -1.23 12.61
C PRO A 96 0.09 -1.85 12.04
N PRO A 97 -1.07 -1.71 12.70
CA PRO A 97 -2.34 -2.23 12.18
C PRO A 97 -2.72 -1.59 10.83
N GLN A 98 -2.25 -0.37 10.55
CA GLN A 98 -2.41 0.31 9.28
C GLN A 98 -1.73 -0.46 8.13
N LEU A 99 -0.56 -1.07 8.37
CA LEU A 99 0.14 -1.89 7.38
C LEU A 99 -0.61 -3.19 7.09
N ILE A 100 -1.13 -3.84 8.13
CA ILE A 100 -1.94 -5.05 7.98
C ILE A 100 -3.18 -4.72 7.13
N ARG A 101 -3.89 -3.65 7.47
CA ARG A 101 -5.07 -3.20 6.71
C ARG A 101 -4.73 -2.85 5.26
N ALA A 102 -3.67 -2.09 5.02
CA ALA A 102 -3.25 -1.74 3.67
C ALA A 102 -2.88 -2.99 2.86
N THR A 103 -2.22 -3.97 3.49
CA THR A 103 -1.90 -5.26 2.87
C THR A 103 -3.19 -6.01 2.50
N CYS A 104 -4.20 -6.05 3.38
CA CYS A 104 -5.50 -6.65 3.04
C CYS A 104 -6.17 -5.96 1.85
N GLU A 105 -6.16 -4.61 1.82
CA GLU A 105 -6.76 -3.82 0.75
C GLU A 105 -6.06 -4.00 -0.60
N LEU A 106 -4.72 -4.07 -0.60
CA LEU A 106 -3.91 -4.29 -1.79
C LEU A 106 -3.93 -5.74 -2.25
N ALA A 107 -3.99 -6.72 -1.35
CA ALA A 107 -4.04 -8.13 -1.71
C ALA A 107 -5.28 -8.46 -2.55
N ALA A 108 -6.46 -7.95 -2.20
CA ALA A 108 -7.64 -8.16 -3.03
C ALA A 108 -7.53 -7.47 -4.41
N ARG A 109 -6.80 -6.35 -4.50
CA ARG A 109 -6.53 -5.69 -5.78
C ARG A 109 -5.54 -6.50 -6.63
N ALA A 110 -4.49 -7.05 -6.00
CA ALA A 110 -3.50 -7.92 -6.65
C ALA A 110 -4.15 -9.18 -7.24
N VAL A 111 -5.19 -9.73 -6.60
CA VAL A 111 -5.98 -10.84 -7.17
C VAL A 111 -6.69 -10.43 -8.46
N THR A 112 -7.18 -9.20 -8.55
CA THR A 112 -7.90 -8.70 -9.75
C THR A 112 -6.97 -8.25 -10.89
N GLY A 113 -5.70 -7.96 -10.59
CA GLY A 113 -4.70 -7.53 -11.56
C GLY A 113 -3.42 -7.03 -10.89
N PRO A 114 -2.31 -6.90 -11.65
CA PRO A 114 -1.01 -6.53 -11.08
C PRO A 114 -1.04 -5.12 -10.46
N LEU A 115 -0.49 -4.98 -9.25
CA LEU A 115 -0.42 -3.72 -8.50
C LEU A 115 0.58 -2.74 -9.11
N SER A 116 1.70 -3.27 -9.62
CA SER A 116 2.64 -2.54 -10.45
C SER A 116 2.48 -3.02 -11.88
N GLN A 117 1.69 -2.31 -12.68
CA GLN A 117 1.81 -2.46 -14.13
C GLN A 117 3.16 -1.86 -14.52
N ASP A 118 4.00 -2.65 -15.19
CA ASP A 118 5.06 -2.07 -16.01
C ASP A 118 4.39 -1.08 -16.95
N ALA A 119 4.78 0.18 -16.87
CA ALA A 119 4.26 1.18 -17.77
C ALA A 119 4.61 0.76 -19.20
N GLU A 120 3.61 0.39 -20.00
CA GLU A 120 3.77 0.48 -21.43
C GLU A 120 4.26 1.90 -21.72
N VAL A 121 5.42 2.03 -22.37
CA VAL A 121 5.95 3.30 -22.84
C VAL A 121 5.10 3.73 -24.02
N SER A 122 3.91 4.18 -23.68
CA SER A 122 3.22 5.21 -24.41
C SER A 122 3.14 6.34 -23.37
N GLY A 123 3.98 7.37 -23.54
CA GLY A 123 4.29 8.36 -22.50
C GLY A 123 4.05 9.84 -22.76
N GLY A 124 4.13 10.64 -21.71
CA GLY A 124 4.21 12.12 -21.76
C GLY A 124 2.99 12.92 -21.26
N ILE A 125 2.89 13.17 -19.95
CA ILE A 125 1.94 14.16 -19.37
C ILE A 125 2.60 15.55 -19.33
N LYS A 126 2.00 16.57 -19.96
CA LYS A 126 2.58 17.93 -20.04
C LYS A 126 1.95 18.96 -19.10
N ARG A 127 0.78 18.71 -18.49
CA ARG A 127 0.16 19.62 -17.50
C ARG A 127 -0.97 18.99 -16.70
N THR A 128 -1.19 19.48 -15.47
CA THR A 128 -2.33 19.14 -14.62
C THR A 128 -2.93 20.44 -14.08
N ARG A 129 -4.25 20.62 -14.22
CA ARG A 129 -5.02 21.64 -13.48
C ARG A 129 -6.35 21.03 -13.07
N LEU A 130 -6.52 20.89 -11.76
CA LEU A 130 -7.71 20.37 -11.11
C LEU A 130 -8.46 21.56 -10.54
N LYS A 131 -9.77 21.62 -10.73
CA LYS A 131 -10.59 22.50 -9.92
C LYS A 131 -12.03 21.91 -9.92
N VAL A 132 -12.83 22.26 -8.91
CA VAL A 132 -14.03 21.54 -8.42
C VAL A 132 -15.26 22.44 -8.59
N ASP A 133 -16.37 21.95 -9.18
CA ASP A 133 -17.71 22.57 -9.32
C ASP A 133 -17.85 23.98 -8.72
N VAL A 134 -17.30 25.08 -9.24
CA VAL A 134 -16.97 25.68 -10.56
C VAL A 134 -16.24 24.90 -11.69
N TYR A 135 -16.37 23.57 -11.91
CA TYR A 135 -15.62 22.87 -12.96
C TYR A 135 -16.38 21.72 -13.60
N GLU A 136 -16.58 21.84 -14.91
CA GLU A 136 -16.71 20.71 -15.83
C GLU A 136 -15.30 20.34 -16.34
N GLU A 137 -15.01 19.05 -16.48
CA GLU A 137 -13.91 18.60 -17.33
C GLU A 137 -14.36 17.43 -18.21
N GLU A 138 -14.25 17.67 -19.51
CA GLU A 138 -14.44 16.73 -20.60
C GLU A 138 -13.05 16.20 -21.00
N THR A 139 -12.90 14.88 -21.06
CA THR A 139 -11.66 14.23 -21.49
C THR A 139 -11.66 14.02 -23.00
N GLU A 140 -10.75 14.69 -23.70
CA GLU A 140 -10.43 14.37 -25.09
C GLU A 140 -8.93 14.07 -25.25
N TYR A 141 -8.62 13.01 -26.00
CA TYR A 141 -7.33 12.33 -26.00
C TYR A 141 -6.40 12.84 -27.10
N ALA A 142 -5.16 13.20 -26.76
CA ALA A 142 -4.07 13.33 -27.73
C ALA A 142 -2.70 12.99 -27.13
N GLY A 143 -2.20 11.80 -27.44
CA GLY A 143 -0.82 11.40 -27.16
C GLY A 143 -0.61 10.69 -25.83
N THR A 144 0.58 10.13 -25.70
CA THR A 144 0.78 8.97 -24.85
C THR A 144 0.99 9.38 -23.37
N ALA A 145 0.61 8.58 -22.37
CA ALA A 145 0.74 8.94 -20.95
C ALA A 145 0.83 7.70 -20.05
N ARG A 146 1.82 7.68 -19.16
CA ARG A 146 1.98 6.66 -18.12
C ARG A 146 0.87 6.84 -17.08
N GLN A 147 -0.13 5.97 -17.11
CA GLN A 147 -1.16 5.91 -16.06
C GLN A 147 -0.86 4.75 -15.12
N GLU A 148 -0.31 5.07 -13.95
CA GLU A 148 -0.26 4.13 -12.82
C GLU A 148 -1.54 4.29 -12.00
N ALA A 149 -2.19 3.17 -11.65
CA ALA A 149 -3.34 3.18 -10.75
C ALA A 149 -2.90 3.73 -9.37
N LYS A 150 -3.25 4.98 -9.07
CA LYS A 150 -2.93 5.59 -7.78
C LYS A 150 -3.87 5.05 -6.71
N HIS A 151 -3.38 4.18 -5.83
CA HIS A 151 -4.11 3.68 -4.67
C HIS A 151 -4.20 4.72 -3.52
N GLY A 152 -4.69 5.92 -3.83
CA GLY A 152 -4.67 7.08 -2.93
C GLY A 152 -5.32 6.84 -1.57
N SER A 153 -6.46 6.13 -1.52
CA SER A 153 -7.15 5.83 -0.26
C SER A 153 -6.34 4.93 0.68
N VAL A 154 -5.59 3.98 0.13
CA VAL A 154 -4.73 3.07 0.90
C VAL A 154 -3.55 3.86 1.48
N LEU A 155 -2.96 4.74 0.68
CA LEU A 155 -1.84 5.60 1.10
C LEU A 155 -2.26 6.61 2.18
N GLU A 156 -3.47 7.15 2.10
CA GLU A 156 -4.00 8.03 3.14
C GLU A 156 -4.14 7.28 4.48
N SER A 157 -4.52 6.00 4.47
CA SER A 157 -4.61 5.19 5.70
C SER A 157 -3.25 4.94 6.37
N LEU A 158 -2.16 5.04 5.60
CA LEU A 158 -0.78 4.85 6.07
C LEU A 158 -0.13 6.17 6.53
N ALA A 159 -0.79 7.32 6.39
CA ALA A 159 -0.22 8.61 6.79
C ALA A 159 0.40 8.63 8.21
N PRO A 160 -0.20 7.99 9.26
CA PRO A 160 0.36 8.01 10.61
C PRO A 160 1.74 7.35 10.74
N ILE A 161 2.07 6.40 9.87
CA ILE A 161 3.35 5.66 9.91
C ILE A 161 4.40 6.22 8.94
N LEU A 162 4.05 7.31 8.26
CA LEU A 162 4.88 7.97 7.24
C LEU A 162 5.35 9.35 7.71
N THR A 163 6.48 9.80 7.19
CA THR A 163 7.10 11.09 7.49
C THR A 163 6.47 12.27 6.76
N GLY A 164 5.45 12.04 5.92
CA GLY A 164 4.81 13.07 5.11
C GLY A 164 5.54 13.42 3.81
N THR A 165 6.65 12.73 3.49
CA THR A 165 7.44 12.95 2.27
C THR A 165 7.07 12.02 1.11
N GLN A 166 6.03 11.20 1.27
CA GLN A 166 5.63 10.20 0.28
C GLN A 166 5.08 10.80 -1.02
N PRO A 167 5.16 10.07 -2.16
CA PRO A 167 4.49 10.46 -3.39
C PRO A 167 2.98 10.71 -3.17
N GLY A 168 2.50 11.91 -3.51
CA GLY A 168 1.09 12.28 -3.32
C GLY A 168 0.73 12.77 -1.90
N ALA A 169 1.71 12.97 -1.02
CA ALA A 169 1.49 13.65 0.25
C ALA A 169 0.87 15.05 0.01
N ARG A 170 -0.15 15.39 0.81
CA ARG A 170 -0.71 16.75 0.80
C ARG A 170 0.40 17.71 1.22
N GLN A 171 0.73 18.69 0.39
CA GLN A 171 1.68 19.75 0.78
C GLN A 171 1.08 20.54 1.94
N THR A 172 1.44 20.18 3.16
CA THR A 172 1.13 20.98 4.35
C THR A 172 2.19 22.07 4.40
N TRP A 173 1.83 23.28 3.99
CA TRP A 173 2.63 24.46 4.26
C TRP A 173 2.62 24.67 5.77
N ALA A 174 3.68 24.26 6.46
CA ALA A 174 3.89 24.63 7.85
C ALA A 174 4.65 25.96 7.85
N TRP A 175 4.00 27.06 8.26
CA TRP A 175 4.73 28.26 8.64
C TRP A 175 5.56 27.90 9.88
N ARG A 176 6.87 27.95 9.74
CA ARG A 176 7.80 28.01 10.87
C ARG A 176 7.89 29.43 11.38
#